data_AF-A0A378LXP8-F1
#
_entry.id   AF-A0A378LXP8-F1
#
_cell.length_a   1.000
_cell.length_b   1.000
_cell.length_c   1.000
_cell.angle_alpha   90.00
_cell.angle_beta   90.00
_cell.angle_gamma   90.00
#
_symmetry.space_group_name_H-M   'P 1'
#
loop_
_entity.id
_entity.type
_entity.pdbx_description
1 polymer ?
#
loop_
_entity_poly.entity_id
_entity_poly.type
_entity_poly.pdbx_seq_one_letter_code
_entity_poly.pdbx_strand_id
1 'polypeptide(L)'
;MTRLEELLYSLVTVIVLYHDSQPRTKKLIVTTDGEVIQEKSLQHAKQIIFNQDFNISLNEIIKQCPDNGRRPLLYYLLHEINFLKEFLDREKSLEPDSLDEYTNQIVQLFLNFKLLLETPKHKTCRINLIKTEDKKHSSINLSGLKNDGYLGGDLCNSGEILNHLVLNRFNINGDTSDDRIMEIAEQICKEHQHTLLIQELKIQNEQQKKLNLEQESKYDSLSCKSNQIQKSIESVSKKQRLALYVFYFLFIRIRAKEENQRKLIEEQKKTIEIMEKKISELTEKVAPKSHYRFY
;
A
#
# COMPACT_ATOMS: atom_id res chain seq x y z
N MET A 1 11.25 15.92 7.74
CA MET A 1 10.46 16.46 8.84
C MET A 1 9.33 17.25 8.20
N THR A 2 8.07 16.86 8.42
CA THR A 2 6.92 17.53 7.80
C THR A 2 6.62 18.83 8.54
N ARG A 3 5.90 19.77 7.90
CA ARG A 3 5.45 20.99 8.59
C ARG A 3 4.46 20.71 9.73
N LEU A 4 3.77 19.56 9.69
CA LEU A 4 2.93 19.09 10.80
C LEU A 4 3.77 18.74 12.03
N GLU A 5 4.85 18.00 11.85
CA GLU A 5 5.82 17.72 12.93
C GLU A 5 6.40 19.00 13.50
N GLU A 6 6.76 19.94 12.63
CA GLU A 6 7.26 21.26 13.03
C GLU A 6 6.25 22.05 13.87
N LEU A 7 4.97 22.04 13.51
CA LEU A 7 3.90 22.67 14.27
C LEU A 7 3.77 22.02 15.66
N LEU A 8 3.70 20.68 15.71
CA LEU A 8 3.58 19.91 16.94
C LEU A 8 4.72 20.23 17.91
N TYR A 9 5.98 20.15 17.45
CA TYR A 9 7.11 20.43 18.32
C TYR A 9 7.16 21.89 18.73
N SER A 10 6.75 22.82 17.87
CA SER A 10 6.70 24.25 18.23
C SER A 10 5.73 24.51 19.37
N LEU A 11 4.54 23.89 19.37
CA LEU A 11 3.58 24.00 20.48
C LEU A 11 4.14 23.42 21.79
N VAL A 12 4.83 22.29 21.72
CA VAL A 12 5.48 21.69 22.89
C VAL A 12 6.58 22.61 23.42
N THR A 13 7.38 23.18 22.53
CA THR A 13 8.42 24.15 22.88
C THR A 13 7.83 25.40 23.56
N VAL A 14 6.64 25.86 23.16
CA VAL A 14 5.94 26.96 23.86
C VAL A 14 5.69 26.62 25.33
N ILE A 15 5.22 25.40 25.64
CA ILE A 15 4.98 24.97 27.03
C ILE A 15 6.30 24.94 27.82
N VAL A 16 7.35 24.34 27.23
CA VAL A 16 8.68 24.20 27.87
C VAL A 16 9.31 25.58 28.14
N LEU A 17 9.32 26.47 27.16
CA LEU A 17 9.91 27.81 27.33
C LEU A 17 9.08 28.69 28.25
N TYR A 18 7.75 28.58 28.21
CA TYR A 18 6.91 29.27 29.18
C TYR A 18 7.25 28.81 30.60
N HIS A 19 7.37 27.51 30.84
CA HIS A 19 7.79 26.95 32.13
C HIS A 19 9.15 27.49 32.59
N ASP A 20 10.16 27.48 31.71
CA ASP A 20 11.52 27.91 32.05
C ASP A 20 11.65 29.42 32.25
N SER A 21 10.70 30.20 31.73
CA SER A 21 10.61 31.65 31.97
C SER A 21 10.01 32.02 33.33
N GLN A 22 9.49 31.05 34.11
CA GLN A 22 8.90 31.33 35.41
C GLN A 22 9.97 31.45 36.51
N PRO A 23 9.85 32.39 37.46
CA PRO A 23 10.90 32.68 38.45
C PRO A 23 11.07 31.63 39.56
N ARG A 24 10.19 30.62 39.65
CA ARG A 24 10.18 29.61 40.73
C ARG A 24 10.17 28.15 40.24
N THR A 25 10.41 27.95 38.94
CA THR A 25 10.48 26.62 38.33
C THR A 25 11.95 26.22 38.17
N LYS A 26 12.23 24.91 38.29
CA LYS A 26 13.56 24.38 37.97
C LYS A 26 13.67 24.33 36.44
N LYS A 27 14.50 25.19 35.86
CA LYS A 27 14.69 25.25 34.40
C LYS A 27 15.03 23.87 33.85
N LEU A 28 14.30 23.47 32.82
CA LEU A 28 14.54 22.25 32.06
C LEU A 28 15.76 22.43 31.16
N ILE A 29 15.98 23.66 30.68
CA ILE A 29 17.10 24.02 29.81
C ILE A 29 18.05 24.96 30.56
N VAL A 30 19.22 24.44 30.91
CA VAL A 30 20.28 25.21 31.58
C VAL A 30 21.21 25.79 30.52
N THR A 31 20.81 26.90 29.89
CA THR A 31 21.65 27.67 28.97
C THR A 31 21.25 29.15 29.01
N THR A 32 22.20 30.05 28.80
CA THR A 32 22.01 31.52 28.82
C THR A 32 22.04 32.17 27.44
N ASP A 33 22.47 31.44 26.42
CA ASP A 33 22.50 31.89 25.02
C ASP A 33 21.13 31.68 24.35
N GLY A 34 20.56 32.75 23.78
CA GLY A 34 19.22 32.79 23.22
C GLY A 34 19.01 31.82 22.04
N GLU A 35 19.99 31.72 21.13
CA GLU A 35 19.88 30.83 19.97
C GLU A 35 19.98 29.36 20.40
N VAL A 36 20.90 29.07 21.33
CA VAL A 36 21.10 27.73 21.87
C VAL A 36 19.91 27.28 22.73
N ILE A 37 19.22 28.20 23.40
CA ILE A 37 17.97 27.90 24.13
C ILE A 37 16.90 27.42 23.16
N GLN A 38 16.73 28.08 22.01
CA GLN A 38 15.73 27.68 21.02
C GLN A 38 16.03 26.27 20.47
N GLU A 39 17.27 26.01 20.07
CA GLU A 39 17.65 24.68 19.57
C GLU A 39 17.46 23.58 20.62
N LYS A 40 17.96 23.79 21.84
CA LYS A 40 17.83 22.80 22.94
C LYS A 40 16.37 22.60 23.35
N SER A 41 15.56 23.66 23.32
CA SER A 41 14.13 23.56 23.63
C SER A 41 13.36 22.76 22.57
N LEU A 42 13.75 22.89 21.30
CA LEU A 42 13.19 22.08 20.23
C LEU A 42 13.64 20.61 20.33
N GLN A 43 14.91 20.36 20.66
CA GLN A 43 15.40 19.00 20.90
C GLN A 43 14.69 18.35 22.09
N HIS A 44 14.49 19.08 23.19
CA HIS A 44 13.76 18.59 24.34
C HIS A 44 12.28 18.33 24.02
N ALA A 45 11.64 19.21 23.25
CA ALA A 45 10.28 19.00 22.77
C ALA A 45 10.13 17.71 21.94
N LYS A 46 11.10 17.44 21.06
CA LYS A 46 11.17 16.19 20.29
C LYS A 46 11.27 14.96 21.21
N GLN A 47 12.14 15.02 22.23
CA GLN A 47 12.28 13.93 23.21
C GLN A 47 10.99 13.69 23.99
N ILE A 48 10.29 14.75 24.41
CA ILE A 48 9.01 14.63 25.11
C ILE A 48 7.98 13.91 24.24
N ILE A 49 7.81 14.33 22.98
CA ILE A 49 6.82 13.75 22.07
C ILE A 49 7.13 12.31 21.66
N PHE A 50 8.41 11.92 21.65
CA PHE A 50 8.80 10.55 21.34
C PHE A 50 8.48 9.56 22.48
N ASN A 51 8.27 10.05 23.71
CA ASN A 51 7.84 9.23 24.83
C ASN A 51 6.33 8.89 24.72
N GLN A 52 5.96 7.64 24.98
CA GLN A 52 4.55 7.22 24.97
C GLN A 52 3.70 7.99 26.00
N ASP A 53 4.30 8.39 27.13
CA ASP A 53 3.66 9.16 28.19
C ASP A 53 3.86 10.69 28.06
N PHE A 54 3.98 11.21 26.83
CA PHE A 54 4.22 12.64 26.61
C PHE A 54 3.15 13.52 27.27
N ASN A 55 1.89 13.08 27.27
CA ASN A 55 0.78 13.83 27.86
C ASN A 55 0.95 13.98 29.39
N ILE A 56 1.35 12.92 30.08
CA ILE A 56 1.67 12.95 31.52
C ILE A 56 2.84 13.91 31.76
N SER A 57 3.89 13.80 30.95
CA SER A 57 5.10 14.63 31.07
C SER A 57 4.78 16.12 30.92
N LEU A 58 4.00 16.50 29.89
CA LEU A 58 3.58 17.88 29.67
C LEU A 58 2.64 18.38 30.76
N ASN A 59 1.73 17.54 31.25
CA ASN A 59 0.84 17.91 32.34
C ASN A 59 1.62 18.25 33.62
N GLU A 60 2.65 17.46 33.95
CA GLU A 60 3.52 17.75 35.09
C GLU A 60 4.31 19.05 34.92
N ILE A 61 4.81 19.35 33.72
CA ILE A 61 5.46 20.64 33.41
C ILE A 61 4.47 21.81 33.62
N ILE A 62 3.22 21.65 33.17
CA ILE A 62 2.17 22.67 33.34
C ILE A 62 1.83 22.88 34.82
N LYS A 63 1.73 21.81 35.61
CA LYS A 63 1.44 21.88 37.06
C LYS A 63 2.51 22.63 37.83
N GLN A 64 3.77 22.52 37.42
CA GLN A 64 4.89 23.24 38.02
C GLN A 64 4.86 24.74 37.74
N CYS A 65 4.14 25.18 36.71
CA CYS A 65 3.96 26.61 36.43
C CYS A 65 3.05 27.27 37.49
N PRO A 66 3.33 28.52 37.91
CA PRO A 66 2.50 29.24 38.88
C PRO A 66 1.10 29.51 38.31
N ASP A 67 0.10 29.54 39.19
CA ASP A 67 -1.29 29.79 38.79
C ASP A 67 -1.59 31.29 38.64
N ASN A 68 -0.97 31.91 37.64
CA ASN A 68 -1.15 33.32 37.31
C ASN A 68 -2.21 33.56 36.22
N GLY A 69 -3.15 32.62 36.05
CA GLY A 69 -4.17 32.66 34.99
C GLY A 69 -3.69 32.19 33.61
N ARG A 70 -2.45 31.69 33.47
CA ARG A 70 -1.93 31.14 32.21
C ARG A 70 -1.99 29.62 32.08
N ARG A 71 -2.28 28.90 33.16
CA ARG A 71 -2.53 27.45 33.10
C ARG A 71 -3.64 27.06 32.11
N PRO A 72 -4.77 27.78 32.00
CA PRO A 72 -5.79 27.47 30.99
C PRO A 72 -5.26 27.51 29.55
N LEU A 73 -4.38 28.46 29.22
CA LEU A 73 -3.73 28.54 27.92
C LEU A 73 -2.82 27.32 27.68
N LEU A 74 -2.04 26.91 28.69
CA LEU A 74 -1.14 25.76 28.54
C LEU A 74 -1.92 24.45 28.40
N TYR A 75 -3.04 24.29 29.11
CA TYR A 75 -3.93 23.14 28.94
C TYR A 75 -4.66 23.15 27.59
N TYR A 76 -5.00 24.34 27.08
CA TYR A 76 -5.45 24.48 25.69
C TYR A 76 -4.37 23.97 24.73
N LEU A 77 -3.13 24.46 24.83
CA LEU A 77 -2.03 23.97 23.98
C LEU A 77 -1.81 22.46 24.10
N LEU A 78 -1.90 21.89 25.31
CA LEU A 78 -1.80 20.44 25.50
C LEU A 78 -2.91 19.68 24.77
N HIS A 79 -4.15 20.20 24.80
CA HIS A 79 -5.26 19.64 24.05
C HIS A 79 -4.97 19.63 22.54
N GLU A 80 -4.51 20.75 22.00
CA GLU A 80 -4.16 20.88 20.58
C GLU A 80 -2.96 20.00 20.19
N ILE A 81 -1.97 19.85 21.07
CA ILE A 81 -0.83 18.94 20.89
C ILE A 81 -1.30 17.49 20.81
N ASN A 82 -2.23 17.06 21.68
CA ASN A 82 -2.76 15.69 21.64
C ASN A 82 -3.44 15.40 20.31
N PHE A 83 -4.26 16.35 19.82
CA PHE A 83 -4.89 16.24 18.50
C PHE A 83 -3.87 16.14 17.36
N LEU A 84 -2.88 17.04 17.31
CA LEU A 84 -1.86 17.02 16.26
C LEU A 84 -1.01 15.75 16.31
N LYS A 85 -0.74 15.23 17.51
CA LYS A 85 -0.01 13.97 17.71
C LYS A 85 -0.81 12.78 17.21
N GLU A 86 -2.11 12.73 17.49
CA GLU A 86 -3.01 11.70 16.94
C GLU A 86 -3.00 11.73 15.41
N PHE A 87 -3.05 12.92 14.81
CA PHE A 87 -2.98 13.05 13.36
C PHE A 87 -1.62 12.63 12.80
N LEU A 88 -0.54 12.98 13.47
CA LEU A 88 0.83 12.62 13.08
C LEU A 88 1.07 11.10 13.14
N ASP A 89 0.49 10.43 14.14
CA ASP A 89 0.68 8.99 14.40
C ASP A 89 -0.17 8.08 13.52
N ARG A 90 -1.05 8.65 12.66
CA ARG A 90 -1.80 7.85 11.70
C ARG A 90 -0.86 7.21 10.69
N GLU A 91 -1.00 5.90 10.50
CA GLU A 91 -0.19 5.14 9.54
C GLU A 91 -0.78 5.14 8.12
N LYS A 92 -2.07 5.49 7.99
CA LYS A 92 -2.81 5.40 6.73
C LYS A 92 -3.19 6.76 6.21
N SER A 93 -3.20 6.89 4.89
CA SER A 93 -3.69 8.07 4.19
C SER A 93 -5.16 8.34 4.53
N LEU A 94 -5.51 9.63 4.61
CA LEU A 94 -6.86 10.09 4.90
C LEU A 94 -7.73 10.10 3.65
N GLU A 95 -9.03 9.87 3.85
CA GLU A 95 -10.06 10.21 2.87
C GLU A 95 -10.18 11.73 2.70
N PRO A 96 -10.63 12.22 1.53
CA PRO A 96 -10.71 13.66 1.24
C PRO A 96 -11.52 14.44 2.29
N ASP A 97 -12.69 13.93 2.68
CA ASP A 97 -13.56 14.60 3.66
C ASP A 97 -12.88 14.73 5.03
N SER A 98 -12.17 13.69 5.47
CA SER A 98 -11.41 13.74 6.72
C SER A 98 -10.23 14.71 6.62
N LEU A 99 -9.53 14.74 5.48
CA LEU A 99 -8.44 15.68 5.25
C LEU A 99 -8.91 17.14 5.30
N ASP A 100 -10.08 17.43 4.74
CA ASP A 100 -10.71 18.75 4.81
C ASP A 100 -11.08 19.11 6.25
N GLU A 101 -11.61 18.16 7.02
CA GLU A 101 -11.87 18.37 8.45
C GLU A 101 -10.60 18.69 9.25
N TYR A 102 -9.51 17.92 9.04
CA TYR A 102 -8.22 18.19 9.68
C TYR A 102 -7.67 19.57 9.28
N THR A 103 -7.79 19.93 8.00
CA THR A 103 -7.36 21.22 7.48
C THR A 103 -8.11 22.35 8.16
N ASN A 104 -9.45 22.26 8.24
CA ASN A 104 -10.28 23.25 8.92
C ASN A 104 -9.92 23.40 10.41
N GLN A 105 -9.53 22.31 11.07
CA GLN A 105 -9.12 22.32 12.47
C GLN A 105 -7.76 23.02 12.66
N ILE A 106 -6.79 22.82 11.75
CA ILE A 106 -5.52 23.56 11.75
C ILE A 106 -5.74 25.05 11.42
N VAL A 107 -6.64 25.39 10.50
CA VAL A 107 -7.03 26.78 10.24
C VAL A 107 -7.57 27.42 11.52
N GLN A 108 -8.51 26.75 12.18
CA GLN A 108 -9.09 27.25 13.43
C GLN A 108 -8.03 27.45 14.52
N LEU A 109 -7.04 26.56 14.61
CA LEU A 109 -5.91 26.70 15.54
C LEU A 109 -5.14 28.00 15.31
N PHE A 110 -4.76 28.30 14.07
CA PHE A 110 -4.04 29.54 13.75
C PHE A 110 -4.90 30.79 13.96
N LEU A 111 -6.18 30.75 13.60
CA LEU A 111 -7.12 31.84 13.86
C LEU A 111 -7.30 32.09 15.36
N ASN A 112 -7.38 31.03 16.17
CA ASN A 112 -7.45 31.12 17.62
C ASN A 112 -6.20 31.79 18.19
N PHE A 113 -5.00 31.43 17.71
CA PHE A 113 -3.76 32.08 18.13
C PHE A 113 -3.71 33.56 17.74
N LYS A 114 -4.12 33.90 16.52
CA LYS A 114 -4.22 35.30 16.07
C LYS A 114 -5.16 36.10 16.98
N LEU A 115 -6.36 35.57 17.24
CA LEU A 115 -7.35 36.19 18.14
C LEU A 115 -6.80 36.39 19.57
N LEU A 116 -6.07 35.41 20.11
CA LEU A 116 -5.43 35.52 21.42
C LEU A 116 -4.39 36.64 21.47
N LEU A 117 -3.59 36.81 20.42
CA LEU A 117 -2.56 37.85 20.33
C LEU A 117 -3.14 39.24 20.10
N GLU A 118 -4.31 39.35 19.49
CA GLU A 118 -5.02 40.63 19.30
C GLU A 118 -5.81 41.06 20.55
N THR A 119 -6.22 40.10 21.37
CA THR A 119 -7.03 40.33 22.57
C THR A 119 -6.16 40.88 23.72
N PRO A 120 -6.57 41.99 24.38
CA PRO A 120 -5.91 42.49 25.60
C PRO A 120 -5.91 41.50 26.76
N LYS A 121 -4.86 41.50 27.58
CA LYS A 121 -4.70 40.62 28.76
C LYS A 121 -5.87 40.63 29.74
N HIS A 122 -6.46 41.80 29.96
CA HIS A 122 -7.57 41.97 30.90
C HIS A 122 -8.91 41.51 30.31
N LYS A 123 -8.96 41.16 29.01
CA LYS A 123 -10.14 40.63 28.34
C LYS A 123 -9.98 39.13 28.10
N THR A 124 -11.11 38.44 28.08
CA THR A 124 -11.21 37.05 27.66
C THR A 124 -11.82 36.97 26.28
N CYS A 125 -11.34 36.04 25.46
CA CYS A 125 -11.93 35.68 24.18
C CYS A 125 -12.36 34.21 24.21
N ARG A 126 -13.44 33.91 23.50
CA ARG A 126 -13.96 32.55 23.36
C ARG A 126 -13.17 31.84 22.26
N ILE A 127 -12.49 30.77 22.63
CA ILE A 127 -11.66 29.97 21.74
C ILE A 127 -12.33 28.61 21.51
N ASN A 128 -12.41 28.22 20.23
CA ASN A 128 -12.97 26.93 19.85
C ASN A 128 -11.89 25.86 19.98
N LEU A 129 -12.16 24.81 20.76
CA LEU A 129 -11.29 23.64 20.84
C LEU A 129 -11.46 22.81 19.57
N ILE A 130 -10.36 22.19 19.13
CA ILE A 130 -10.43 21.20 18.05
C ILE A 130 -11.33 20.02 18.47
N LYS A 131 -12.06 19.44 17.52
CA LYS A 131 -12.89 18.26 17.77
C LYS A 131 -12.00 17.03 17.88
N THR A 132 -12.12 16.32 19.00
CA THR A 132 -11.74 14.90 19.09
C THR A 132 -13.02 14.06 18.98
N GLU A 133 -12.91 12.85 18.40
CA GLU A 133 -14.03 12.01 17.95
C GLU A 133 -15.18 11.83 18.99
N ASP A 134 -14.90 12.00 20.29
CA ASP A 134 -15.86 11.83 21.39
C ASP A 134 -16.40 13.12 22.04
N LYS A 135 -15.96 14.32 21.64
CA LYS A 135 -16.34 15.58 22.32
C LYS A 135 -17.12 16.53 21.43
N LYS A 136 -18.32 16.91 21.87
CA LYS A 136 -19.11 18.02 21.31
C LYS A 136 -18.23 19.28 21.18
N HIS A 137 -18.56 20.13 20.20
CA HIS A 137 -17.97 21.48 20.06
C HIS A 137 -17.85 22.13 21.44
N SER A 138 -16.63 22.21 21.93
CA SER A 138 -16.32 22.78 23.22
C SER A 138 -15.55 24.06 23.00
N SER A 139 -15.89 25.07 23.77
CA SER A 139 -15.24 26.36 23.70
C SER A 139 -14.73 26.72 25.08
N ILE A 140 -13.51 27.25 25.13
CA ILE A 140 -12.87 27.69 26.37
C ILE A 140 -12.70 29.21 26.31
N ASN A 141 -12.91 29.88 27.45
CA ASN A 141 -12.59 31.30 27.56
C ASN A 141 -11.14 31.44 28.01
N LEU A 142 -10.33 32.11 27.21
CA LEU A 142 -8.92 32.34 27.50
C LEU A 142 -8.65 33.85 27.57
N SER A 143 -7.77 34.25 28.49
CA SER A 143 -7.32 35.64 28.59
C SER A 143 -6.39 35.99 27.43
N GLY A 144 -6.56 37.19 26.88
CA GLY A 144 -5.74 37.69 25.78
C GLY A 144 -4.24 37.78 26.11
N LEU A 145 -3.44 38.00 25.07
CA LEU A 145 -1.97 38.02 25.13
C LEU A 145 -1.36 39.39 24.82
N LYS A 146 -2.19 40.40 24.51
CA LYS A 146 -1.73 41.77 24.23
C LYS A 146 -1.60 42.60 25.50
N ASN A 147 -0.48 43.29 25.69
CA ASN A 147 -0.34 44.31 26.72
C ASN A 147 -1.05 45.59 26.25
N ASP A 148 -1.97 46.08 27.06
CA ASP A 148 -2.74 47.30 26.83
C ASP A 148 -2.30 48.47 27.75
N GLY A 149 -1.08 48.38 28.31
CA GLY A 149 -0.49 49.42 29.15
C GLY A 149 -0.18 50.72 28.40
N TYR A 150 0.25 51.75 29.15
CA TYR A 150 0.44 53.15 28.68
C TYR A 150 1.39 53.34 27.48
N LEU A 151 2.24 52.36 27.15
CA LEU A 151 3.14 52.36 25.99
C LEU A 151 2.66 51.46 24.82
N GLY A 152 1.43 50.94 24.91
CA GLY A 152 0.64 50.25 23.89
C GLY A 152 1.37 49.55 22.73
N GLY A 153 1.28 48.22 22.66
CA GLY A 153 1.64 47.49 21.44
C GLY A 153 2.27 46.12 21.64
N ASP A 154 2.91 45.90 22.79
CA ASP A 154 3.71 44.69 23.00
C ASP A 154 2.89 43.50 23.51
N LEU A 155 3.36 42.29 23.25
CA LEU A 155 2.77 41.04 23.72
C LEU A 155 3.24 40.73 25.16
N CYS A 156 2.51 39.95 25.97
CA CYS A 156 3.16 39.33 27.13
C CYS A 156 4.26 38.40 26.68
N ASN A 157 5.16 38.04 27.60
CA ASN A 157 6.03 36.87 27.50
C ASN A 157 5.34 35.62 26.89
N SER A 158 4.15 35.19 27.36
CA SER A 158 3.44 34.05 26.73
C SER A 158 2.97 34.32 25.30
N GLY A 159 2.66 35.58 24.97
CA GLY A 159 2.33 36.00 23.61
C GLY A 159 3.55 36.08 22.70
N GLU A 160 4.68 36.61 23.18
CA GLU A 160 5.94 36.67 22.45
C GLU A 160 6.45 35.26 22.12
N ILE A 161 6.45 34.35 23.11
CA ILE A 161 6.82 32.94 22.94
C ILE A 161 5.93 32.29 21.87
N LEU A 162 4.60 32.44 21.97
CA LEU A 162 3.66 31.86 21.02
C LEU A 162 3.83 32.45 19.60
N ASN A 163 3.92 33.78 19.50
CA ASN A 163 4.07 34.47 18.23
C ASN A 163 5.37 34.09 17.52
N HIS A 164 6.49 34.09 18.26
CA HIS A 164 7.81 33.79 17.69
C HIS A 164 7.93 32.32 17.27
N LEU A 165 7.50 31.38 18.11
CA LEU A 165 7.74 29.95 17.88
C LEU A 165 6.71 29.31 16.96
N VAL A 166 5.49 29.86 16.92
CA VAL A 166 4.39 29.30 16.13
C VAL A 166 4.10 30.23 14.96
N LEU A 167 3.46 31.39 15.17
CA LEU A 167 2.96 32.17 14.03
C LEU A 167 4.06 32.65 13.08
N ASN A 168 5.12 33.28 13.58
CA ASN A 168 6.25 33.74 12.76
C ASN A 168 6.91 32.59 12.00
N ARG A 169 7.00 31.40 12.63
CA ARG A 169 7.61 30.21 12.03
C ARG A 169 6.82 29.69 10.83
N PHE A 170 5.51 29.91 10.83
CA PHE A 170 4.62 29.60 9.71
C PHE A 170 4.38 30.82 8.78
N ASN A 171 5.13 31.91 8.96
CA ASN A 171 4.98 33.18 8.24
C ASN A 171 3.57 33.80 8.39
N ILE A 172 2.99 33.65 9.58
CA ILE A 172 1.72 34.27 9.97
C ILE A 172 2.03 35.47 10.86
N ASN A 173 1.46 36.62 10.52
CA ASN A 173 1.52 37.86 11.27
C ASN A 173 0.11 38.47 11.42
N GLY A 174 0.00 39.62 12.09
CA GLY A 174 -1.29 40.30 12.30
C GLY A 174 -2.05 40.64 11.01
N ASP A 175 -1.32 40.95 9.93
CA ASP A 175 -1.90 41.36 8.65
C ASP A 175 -2.18 40.17 7.70
N THR A 176 -1.82 38.94 8.11
CA THR A 176 -2.04 37.75 7.30
C THR A 176 -3.54 37.50 7.14
N SER A 177 -4.02 37.40 5.90
CA SER A 177 -5.42 37.13 5.59
C SER A 177 -5.82 35.70 5.96
N ASP A 178 -7.11 35.50 6.20
CA ASP A 178 -7.67 34.18 6.52
C ASP A 178 -7.46 33.19 5.36
N ASP A 179 -7.55 33.65 4.11
CA ASP A 179 -7.23 32.84 2.92
C ASP A 179 -5.79 32.35 2.94
N ARG A 180 -4.84 33.19 3.37
CA ARG A 180 -3.43 32.79 3.45
C ARG A 180 -3.19 31.79 4.59
N ILE A 181 -3.92 31.92 5.70
CA ILE A 181 -3.90 30.94 6.79
C ILE A 181 -4.46 29.59 6.30
N MET A 182 -5.52 29.62 5.50
CA MET A 182 -6.09 28.43 4.86
C MET A 182 -5.08 27.73 3.95
N GLU A 183 -4.38 28.46 3.09
CA GLU A 183 -3.32 27.91 2.24
C GLU A 183 -2.19 27.26 3.05
N ILE A 184 -1.76 27.89 4.15
CA ILE A 184 -0.73 27.34 5.03
C ILE A 184 -1.21 26.03 5.68
N ALA A 185 -2.44 26.00 6.18
CA ALA A 185 -3.03 24.81 6.79
C ALA A 185 -3.17 23.67 5.76
N GLU A 186 -3.66 23.98 4.56
CA GLU A 186 -3.73 23.02 3.46
C GLU A 186 -2.36 22.44 3.12
N GLN A 187 -1.33 23.29 3.06
CA GLN A 187 0.02 22.84 2.78
C GLN A 187 0.53 21.88 3.86
N ILE A 188 0.30 22.19 5.14
CA ILE A 188 0.67 21.32 6.26
C ILE A 188 -0.01 19.95 6.13
N CYS A 189 -1.32 19.93 5.88
CA CYS A 189 -2.10 18.71 5.72
C CYS A 189 -1.67 17.90 4.49
N LYS A 190 -1.50 18.55 3.33
CA LYS A 190 -1.09 17.90 2.07
C LYS A 190 0.31 17.30 2.17
N GLU A 191 1.26 17.98 2.80
CA GLU A 191 2.62 17.45 3.01
C GLU A 191 2.61 16.16 3.86
N HIS A 192 1.82 16.14 4.94
CA HIS A 192 1.67 14.94 5.77
C HIS A 192 0.94 13.82 5.00
N GLN A 193 -0.17 14.13 4.34
CA GLN A 193 -0.92 13.19 3.51
C GLN A 193 -0.05 12.54 2.41
N HIS A 194 0.77 13.34 1.72
CA HIS A 194 1.70 12.81 0.72
C HIS A 194 2.75 11.89 1.34
N THR A 195 3.22 12.19 2.55
CA THR A 195 4.17 11.33 3.27
C THR A 195 3.57 9.95 3.51
N LEU A 196 2.30 9.88 3.93
CA LEU A 196 1.57 8.62 4.14
C LEU A 196 1.34 7.88 2.82
N LEU A 197 0.83 8.57 1.79
CA LEU A 197 0.59 7.98 0.47
C LEU A 197 1.87 7.42 -0.16
N ILE A 198 3.00 8.10 -0.02
CA ILE A 198 4.29 7.61 -0.55
C ILE A 198 4.69 6.30 0.13
N GLN A 199 4.45 6.15 1.44
CA GLN A 199 4.75 4.91 2.16
C GLN A 199 3.85 3.77 1.69
N GLU A 200 2.54 4.01 1.57
CA GLU A 200 1.58 3.03 1.07
C GLU A 200 1.92 2.58 -0.35
N LEU A 201 2.21 3.52 -1.25
CA LEU A 201 2.59 3.24 -2.63
C LEU A 201 3.89 2.45 -2.72
N LYS A 202 4.87 2.70 -1.84
CA LYS A 202 6.11 1.91 -1.78
C LYS A 202 5.82 0.46 -1.41
N ILE A 203 5.00 0.22 -0.39
CA ILE A 203 4.60 -1.12 0.04
C ILE A 203 3.87 -1.85 -1.08
N GLN A 204 2.89 -1.19 -1.72
CA GLN A 204 2.16 -1.76 -2.85
C GLN A 204 3.07 -2.10 -4.03
N ASN A 205 4.02 -1.24 -4.36
CA ASN A 205 4.97 -1.46 -5.45
C ASN A 205 5.91 -2.64 -5.15
N GLU A 206 6.38 -2.79 -3.91
CA GLU A 206 7.17 -3.96 -3.50
C GLU A 206 6.37 -5.26 -3.58
N GLN A 207 5.10 -5.24 -3.17
CA GLN A 207 4.20 -6.40 -3.31
C GLN A 207 3.97 -6.74 -4.79
N GLN A 208 3.71 -5.74 -5.63
CA GLN A 208 3.53 -5.92 -7.06
C GLN A 208 4.77 -6.50 -7.74
N LYS A 209 5.98 -6.03 -7.36
CA LYS A 209 7.24 -6.59 -7.86
C LYS A 209 7.40 -8.06 -7.51
N LYS A 210 7.07 -8.47 -6.28
CA LYS A 210 7.11 -9.88 -5.88
C LYS A 210 6.14 -10.73 -6.71
N LEU A 211 4.91 -10.26 -6.88
CA LEU A 211 3.91 -10.94 -7.71
C LEU A 211 4.35 -11.07 -9.17
N ASN A 212 4.93 -10.01 -9.75
CA ASN A 212 5.44 -10.04 -11.11
C ASN A 212 6.57 -11.07 -11.27
N LEU A 213 7.54 -11.13 -10.34
CA LEU A 213 8.61 -12.13 -10.36
C LEU A 213 8.08 -13.57 -10.26
N GLU A 214 7.07 -13.81 -9.42
CA GLU A 214 6.42 -15.12 -9.32
C GLU A 214 5.68 -15.49 -10.61
N GLN A 215 5.03 -14.53 -11.26
CA GLN A 215 4.34 -14.74 -12.53
C GLN A 215 5.32 -15.03 -13.66
N GLU A 216 6.44 -14.30 -13.74
CA GLU A 216 7.51 -14.55 -14.72
C GLU A 216 8.09 -15.96 -14.55
N SER A 217 8.42 -16.36 -13.32
CA SER A 217 8.91 -17.72 -13.02
C SER A 217 7.90 -18.81 -13.42
N LYS A 218 6.61 -18.59 -13.14
CA LYS A 218 5.54 -19.51 -13.58
C LYS A 218 5.44 -19.57 -15.10
N TYR A 219 5.50 -18.43 -15.77
CA TYR A 219 5.45 -18.34 -17.24
C TYR A 219 6.61 -19.10 -17.89
N ASP A 220 7.84 -18.92 -17.39
CA ASP A 220 9.01 -19.64 -17.89
C ASP A 220 8.89 -21.15 -17.70
N SER A 221 8.36 -21.58 -16.54
CA SER A 221 8.12 -23.00 -16.27
C SER A 221 7.08 -23.62 -17.22
N LEU A 222 6.01 -22.88 -17.53
CA LEU A 222 4.96 -23.31 -18.44
C LEU A 222 5.45 -23.32 -19.89
N SER A 223 6.23 -22.32 -20.29
CA SER A 223 6.88 -22.24 -21.60
C SER A 223 7.83 -23.43 -21.81
N CYS A 224 8.65 -23.76 -20.82
CA CYS A 224 9.50 -24.96 -20.85
C CYS A 224 8.69 -26.25 -21.01
N LYS A 225 7.62 -26.43 -20.23
CA LYS A 225 6.74 -27.61 -20.32
C LYS A 225 6.06 -27.70 -21.69
N SER A 226 5.56 -26.58 -22.21
CA SER A 226 4.92 -26.53 -23.54
C SER A 226 5.90 -26.95 -24.64
N ASN A 227 7.13 -26.42 -24.61
CA ASN A 227 8.19 -26.80 -25.56
C ASN A 227 8.57 -28.29 -25.46
N GLN A 228 8.59 -28.86 -24.26
CA GLN A 228 8.84 -30.31 -24.08
C GLN A 228 7.70 -31.16 -24.64
N ILE A 229 6.45 -30.77 -24.37
CA ILE A 229 5.26 -31.46 -24.90
C ILE A 229 5.27 -31.39 -26.43
N GLN A 230 5.56 -30.22 -27.01
CA GLN A 230 5.63 -30.04 -28.46
C GLN A 230 6.67 -30.96 -29.10
N LYS A 231 7.89 -31.03 -28.54
CA LYS A 231 8.93 -31.97 -29.00
C LYS A 231 8.49 -33.43 -28.89
N SER A 232 7.78 -33.79 -27.82
CA SER A 232 7.23 -35.14 -27.63
C SER A 232 6.20 -35.47 -28.72
N ILE A 233 5.24 -34.57 -28.97
CA ILE A 233 4.22 -34.71 -30.01
C ILE A 233 4.86 -34.88 -31.39
N GLU A 234 5.85 -34.05 -31.74
CA GLU A 234 6.57 -34.17 -33.01
C GLU A 234 7.28 -35.52 -33.16
N SER A 235 7.88 -36.03 -32.08
CA SER A 235 8.54 -37.34 -32.08
C SER A 235 7.54 -38.49 -32.29
N VAL A 236 6.38 -38.44 -31.62
CA VAL A 236 5.32 -39.44 -31.74
C VAL A 236 4.70 -39.38 -33.13
N SER A 237 4.44 -38.18 -33.66
CA SER A 237 3.92 -37.98 -35.01
C SER A 237 4.85 -38.57 -36.07
N LYS A 238 6.17 -38.35 -35.97
CA LYS A 238 7.16 -38.98 -36.86
C LYS A 238 7.11 -40.51 -36.81
N LYS A 239 7.04 -41.09 -35.60
CA LYS A 239 6.91 -42.55 -35.41
C LYS A 239 5.62 -43.10 -36.01
N GLN A 240 4.49 -42.44 -35.78
CA GLN A 240 3.19 -42.82 -36.34
C GLN A 240 3.21 -42.79 -37.88
N ARG A 241 3.79 -41.74 -38.46
CA ARG A 241 3.90 -41.60 -39.92
C ARG A 241 4.74 -42.73 -40.52
N LEU A 242 5.83 -43.10 -39.85
CA LEU A 242 6.70 -44.20 -40.28
C LEU A 242 5.98 -45.56 -40.16
N ALA A 243 5.24 -45.79 -39.08
CA ALA A 243 4.41 -46.98 -38.91
C ALA A 243 3.33 -47.09 -40.01
N LEU A 244 2.67 -45.98 -40.37
CA LEU A 244 1.73 -45.92 -41.48
C LEU A 244 2.36 -46.33 -42.82
N TYR A 245 3.57 -45.84 -43.13
CA TYR A 245 4.28 -46.27 -44.34
C TYR A 245 4.60 -47.78 -44.34
N VAL A 246 5.04 -48.31 -43.19
CA VAL A 246 5.32 -49.75 -43.05
C VAL A 246 4.05 -50.58 -43.24
N PHE A 247 2.95 -50.19 -42.59
CA PHE A 247 1.66 -50.87 -42.75
C PHE A 247 1.16 -50.83 -44.19
N TYR A 248 1.30 -49.71 -44.87
CA TYR A 248 0.94 -49.57 -46.28
C TYR A 248 1.74 -50.52 -47.17
N PHE A 249 3.07 -50.60 -46.98
CA PHE A 249 3.92 -51.53 -47.71
C PHE A 249 3.56 -53.00 -47.46
N LEU A 250 3.31 -53.36 -46.20
CA LEU A 250 2.88 -54.72 -45.83
C LEU A 250 1.53 -55.06 -46.46
N PHE A 251 0.58 -54.12 -46.44
CA PHE A 251 -0.73 -54.29 -47.04
C PHE A 251 -0.64 -54.58 -48.55
N ILE A 252 0.15 -53.80 -49.30
CA ILE A 252 0.40 -54.06 -50.73
C ILE A 252 0.99 -55.46 -50.93
N ARG A 253 1.97 -55.84 -50.12
CA ARG A 253 2.65 -57.14 -50.24
C ARG A 253 1.71 -58.31 -49.93
N ILE A 254 0.85 -58.18 -48.92
CA ILE A 254 -0.17 -59.19 -48.58
C ILE A 254 -1.17 -59.30 -49.73
N ARG A 255 -1.68 -58.19 -50.25
CA ARG A 255 -2.62 -58.19 -51.38
C ARG A 255 -2.05 -58.89 -52.62
N ALA A 256 -0.79 -58.63 -52.96
CA ALA A 256 -0.11 -59.32 -54.06
C ALA A 256 0.05 -60.83 -53.80
N LYS A 257 0.35 -61.24 -52.56
CA LYS A 257 0.41 -62.66 -52.17
C LYS A 257 -0.96 -63.34 -52.27
N GLU A 258 -2.01 -62.71 -51.76
CA GLU A 258 -3.39 -63.21 -51.85
C GLU A 258 -3.82 -63.39 -53.30
N GLU A 259 -3.50 -62.44 -54.17
CA GLU A 259 -3.82 -62.53 -55.60
C GLU A 259 -3.07 -63.67 -56.30
N ASN A 260 -1.79 -63.88 -55.98
CA ASN A 260 -1.03 -65.02 -56.47
C ASN A 260 -1.58 -66.36 -55.94
N GLN A 261 -1.96 -66.43 -54.66
CA GLN A 261 -2.59 -67.61 -54.09
C GLN A 261 -3.94 -67.91 -54.76
N ARG A 262 -4.76 -66.90 -55.05
CA ARG A 262 -6.01 -67.07 -55.80
C ARG A 262 -5.74 -67.67 -57.18
N LYS A 263 -4.76 -67.15 -57.93
CA LYS A 263 -4.37 -67.70 -59.24
C LYS A 263 -3.92 -69.16 -59.14
N LEU A 264 -3.10 -69.50 -58.15
CA LEU A 264 -2.65 -70.88 -57.91
C LEU A 264 -3.83 -71.81 -57.59
N ILE A 265 -4.77 -71.39 -56.74
CA ILE A 265 -5.97 -72.17 -56.43
C ILE A 265 -6.81 -72.38 -57.69
N GLU A 266 -6.95 -71.37 -58.55
CA GLU A 266 -7.64 -71.46 -59.84
C GLU A 266 -6.99 -72.51 -60.76
N GLU A 267 -5.67 -72.50 -60.87
CA GLU A 267 -4.89 -73.49 -61.65
C GLU A 267 -5.03 -74.90 -61.08
N GLN A 268 -4.95 -75.04 -59.75
CA GLN A 268 -5.16 -76.32 -59.07
C GLN A 268 -6.58 -76.85 -59.32
N LYS A 269 -7.60 -76.01 -59.24
CA LYS A 269 -8.99 -76.41 -59.56
C LYS A 269 -9.12 -76.92 -60.99
N LYS A 270 -8.59 -76.20 -61.98
CA LYS A 270 -8.57 -76.67 -63.38
C LYS A 270 -7.85 -78.01 -63.54
N THR A 271 -6.74 -78.18 -62.83
CA THR A 271 -5.97 -79.44 -62.87
C THR A 271 -6.75 -80.59 -62.24
N ILE A 272 -7.42 -80.33 -61.10
CA ILE A 272 -8.32 -81.29 -60.44
C ILE A 272 -9.46 -81.67 -61.39
N GLU A 273 -10.14 -80.71 -62.02
CA GLU A 273 -11.21 -80.98 -62.99
C GLU A 273 -10.73 -81.85 -64.16
N ILE A 274 -9.52 -81.60 -64.68
CA ILE A 274 -8.90 -82.44 -65.73
C ILE A 274 -8.62 -83.85 -65.20
N MET A 275 -8.08 -83.98 -63.99
CA MET A 275 -7.80 -85.27 -63.37
C MET A 275 -9.08 -86.04 -63.07
N GLU A 276 -10.13 -85.39 -62.56
CA GLU A 276 -11.45 -85.96 -62.34
C GLU A 276 -12.05 -86.47 -63.65
N LYS A 277 -12.01 -85.69 -64.74
CA LYS A 277 -12.42 -86.16 -66.08
C LYS A 277 -11.64 -87.39 -66.52
N LYS A 278 -10.31 -87.39 -66.38
CA LYS A 278 -9.47 -88.56 -66.71
C LYS A 278 -9.79 -89.78 -65.85
N ILE A 279 -10.07 -89.59 -64.56
CA ILE A 279 -10.50 -90.65 -63.66
C ILE A 279 -11.84 -91.19 -64.15
N SER A 280 -12.84 -90.35 -64.43
CA SER A 280 -14.12 -90.77 -65.01
C SER A 280 -13.95 -91.55 -66.32
N GLU A 281 -13.12 -91.08 -67.25
CA GLU A 281 -12.81 -91.77 -68.52
C GLU A 281 -12.14 -93.14 -68.30
N LEU A 282 -11.22 -93.25 -67.34
CA LEU A 282 -10.58 -94.52 -66.97
C LEU A 282 -11.57 -95.45 -66.26
N THR A 283 -12.52 -94.91 -65.50
CA THR A 283 -13.53 -95.68 -64.77
C THR A 283 -14.60 -96.20 -65.74
N GLU A 284 -14.94 -95.44 -66.80
CA GLU A 284 -15.77 -95.89 -67.94
C GLU A 284 -15.07 -96.98 -68.77
N LYS A 285 -13.75 -96.93 -68.92
CA LYS A 285 -12.96 -98.02 -69.56
C LYS A 285 -12.89 -99.30 -68.72
N VAL A 286 -13.11 -99.20 -67.41
CA VAL A 286 -13.15 -100.34 -66.48
C VAL A 286 -14.59 -100.81 -66.23
N ALA A 287 -15.61 -100.11 -66.76
CA ALA A 287 -16.98 -100.62 -66.78
C ALA A 287 -17.01 -101.95 -67.57
N PRO A 288 -17.48 -103.07 -66.98
CA PRO A 288 -17.25 -104.39 -67.52
C PRO A 288 -18.12 -104.63 -68.76
N LYS A 289 -17.51 -104.56 -69.95
CA LYS A 289 -17.93 -105.39 -71.08
C LYS A 289 -17.16 -106.70 -71.02
N SER A 290 -17.73 -107.68 -70.32
CA SER A 290 -17.82 -109.05 -70.85
C SER A 290 -18.65 -109.93 -69.92
N HIS A 291 -19.90 -110.16 -70.32
CA HIS A 291 -20.34 -111.54 -70.47
C HIS A 291 -19.25 -112.34 -71.18
N TYR A 292 -18.81 -113.47 -70.62
CA TYR A 292 -18.75 -114.72 -71.36
C TYR A 292 -18.73 -115.93 -70.41
N ARG A 293 -19.55 -116.91 -70.79
CA ARG A 293 -19.71 -118.25 -70.22
C ARG A 293 -18.53 -119.15 -70.62
N PHE A 294 -18.21 -120.07 -69.70
CA PHE A 294 -17.44 -121.33 -69.76
C PHE A 294 -17.25 -122.01 -71.12
N TYR A 295 -16.04 -122.49 -71.42
CA TYR A 295 -15.56 -123.88 -71.32
C TYR A 295 -14.04 -123.94 -71.55
#